data_AF-A0A3C1KYB0-F1
#
_entry.id   AF-A0A3C1KYB0-F1
#
_cell.length_a   1.000
_cell.length_b   1.000
_cell.length_c   1.000
_cell.angle_alpha   90.00
_cell.angle_beta   90.00
_cell.angle_gamma   90.00
#
_symmetry.space_group_name_H-M   'P 1'
#
loop_
_entity.id
_entity.type
_entity.pdbx_description
1 polymer ?
#
loop_
_entity_poly.entity_id
_entity_poly.type
_entity_poly.pdbx_seq_one_letter_code
_entity_poly.pdbx_strand_id
1 'polypeptide(L)'
;MRKSKLWSFVMILPLIATMGCGGAKAKQDEESIVERAQRHAKERLAFHETRCKKLTKRLQADSQSGSYIPATLKVLASQSRTLEGRTEITEEQFSKVIRAGGPRVILLMARGGLGKSRLSEALTAQVCDKRAVVRVDLNWDLAQAGADIKTLAKVVEKRLIGTNSDDPQRGVEVALNGRQLLLLLDSLDEVTLSKRAAVIAAVESFMAPLLGTTAVVFTRPPVFTANYGLAQVNARLEIPTLSCAATRKALSQIIGDDERLATFFEFIKQYGLDRMVLRGDSSCRYPHLSTYRDIIVVRQIVDNVAKSAPAKGTMLSSRATIYEFLVTVSLIKDLDGLNWMPQDLISLVDRMVASQTNQQGQRNLGFTVGSCLAQIKGDDAAKGKAVCERLLQSSLFKATSRGDVWQLRNQSVGDLFLARELNQELKTEGSCAALHRQGRMLESNEVAGFLVGMSEGQRCLLPLVQELCNRAGFTATNVELLDQGLPPGTLRAASLKRAFSVAGEAAKSDVCFAKTLKALTHTPPPVVDKAKAIEKKRTKSKRKRRRKRSKK
;
A
#
# COMPACT_ATOMS: atom_id res chain seq x y z
N MET A 1 -31.48 15.73 -80.03
CA MET A 1 -30.90 17.09 -79.91
C MET A 1 -29.81 17.03 -78.83
N ARG A 2 -28.52 17.35 -78.96
CA ARG A 2 -27.59 18.03 -79.89
C ARG A 2 -26.24 17.26 -79.85
N LYS A 3 -25.63 16.88 -80.99
CA LYS A 3 -24.36 17.40 -81.58
C LYS A 3 -23.22 17.63 -80.56
N SER A 4 -22.15 16.83 -80.50
CA SER A 4 -20.96 16.70 -81.38
C SER A 4 -19.73 17.45 -80.85
N LYS A 5 -18.57 16.77 -80.69
CA LYS A 5 -17.32 17.04 -81.43
C LYS A 5 -16.16 16.13 -81.01
N LEU A 6 -15.55 15.51 -82.02
CA LEU A 6 -14.19 14.95 -82.08
C LEU A 6 -13.12 16.05 -81.93
N TRP A 7 -11.87 15.61 -81.64
CA TRP A 7 -10.56 15.89 -82.27
C TRP A 7 -9.49 15.24 -81.34
N SER A 8 -8.81 14.14 -81.67
CA SER A 8 -7.69 13.89 -82.62
C SER A 8 -6.28 14.32 -82.14
N PHE A 9 -5.41 13.30 -81.97
CA PHE A 9 -3.92 13.24 -82.08
C PHE A 9 -3.08 14.06 -81.06
N VAL A 10 -1.98 13.55 -80.49
CA VAL A 10 -0.73 13.08 -81.13
C VAL A 10 0.08 12.15 -80.18
N MET A 11 0.65 11.09 -80.77
CA MET A 11 1.75 10.27 -80.24
C MET A 11 3.04 11.08 -80.03
N ILE A 12 3.71 10.93 -78.88
CA ILE A 12 5.18 10.96 -78.81
C ILE A 12 5.67 9.95 -77.77
N LEU A 13 6.26 8.86 -78.25
CA LEU A 13 7.42 8.19 -77.65
C LEU A 13 8.52 8.34 -78.71
N PRO A 14 9.78 8.67 -78.37
CA PRO A 14 10.66 7.60 -77.90
C PRO A 14 11.76 8.01 -76.89
N LEU A 15 12.26 6.97 -76.21
CA LEU A 15 13.61 6.75 -75.66
C LEU A 15 14.49 7.97 -75.34
N ILE A 16 14.80 8.13 -74.04
CA ILE A 16 16.19 8.34 -73.60
C ILE A 16 16.60 7.11 -72.80
N ALA A 17 17.38 6.26 -73.45
CA ALA A 17 18.32 5.38 -72.79
C ALA A 17 19.52 6.24 -72.36
N THR A 18 19.63 6.51 -71.06
CA THR A 18 20.88 6.88 -70.41
C THR A 18 21.10 5.94 -69.21
N MET A 19 22.14 5.11 -69.31
CA MET A 19 22.92 4.51 -68.22
C MET A 19 22.10 3.68 -67.18
N GLY A 20 22.09 2.35 -67.17
CA GLY A 20 23.19 1.46 -67.52
C GLY A 20 24.35 1.52 -66.51
N CYS A 21 24.09 1.70 -65.21
CA CYS A 21 24.96 1.29 -64.07
C CYS A 21 24.36 1.82 -62.75
N GLY A 22 23.28 1.20 -62.25
CA GLY A 22 22.65 1.62 -60.98
C GLY A 22 21.65 0.64 -60.41
N GLY A 23 21.01 -0.17 -61.27
CA GLY A 23 20.02 -1.17 -60.85
C GLY A 23 20.59 -2.31 -59.99
N ALA A 24 21.86 -2.67 -60.15
CA ALA A 24 22.53 -3.65 -59.29
C ALA A 24 22.88 -3.05 -57.91
N LYS A 25 23.21 -1.75 -57.86
CA LYS A 25 23.60 -1.06 -56.63
C LYS A 25 22.39 -0.74 -55.74
N ALA A 26 21.27 -0.31 -56.35
CA ALA A 26 20.01 -0.11 -55.64
C ALA A 26 19.40 -1.42 -55.11
N LYS A 27 19.48 -2.53 -55.88
CA LYS A 27 19.09 -3.86 -55.38
C LYS A 27 20.03 -4.40 -54.30
N GLN A 28 21.34 -4.18 -54.42
CA GLN A 28 22.31 -4.54 -53.38
C GLN A 28 22.10 -3.71 -52.10
N ASP A 29 21.77 -2.43 -52.22
CA ASP A 29 21.46 -1.57 -51.08
C ASP A 29 20.15 -2.00 -50.40
N GLU A 30 19.10 -2.36 -51.16
CA GLU A 30 17.87 -2.93 -50.60
C GLU A 30 18.07 -4.31 -49.95
N GLU A 31 18.80 -5.23 -50.59
CA GLU A 31 19.16 -6.53 -49.98
C GLU A 31 19.98 -6.34 -48.70
N SER A 32 20.91 -5.37 -48.67
CA SER A 32 21.72 -5.07 -47.49
C SER A 32 20.88 -4.49 -46.32
N ILE A 33 19.86 -3.70 -46.63
CA ILE A 33 18.94 -3.13 -45.63
C ILE A 33 18.05 -4.23 -45.05
N VAL A 34 17.52 -5.12 -45.89
CA VAL A 34 16.68 -6.25 -45.46
C VAL A 34 17.50 -7.24 -44.62
N GLU A 35 18.71 -7.60 -45.05
CA GLU A 35 19.59 -8.47 -44.26
C GLU A 35 19.98 -7.83 -42.92
N ARG A 36 20.30 -6.54 -42.90
CA ARG A 36 20.64 -5.81 -41.67
C ARG A 36 19.43 -5.74 -40.72
N ALA A 37 18.22 -5.51 -41.25
CA ALA A 37 16.98 -5.54 -40.49
C ALA A 37 16.67 -6.93 -39.92
N GLN A 38 16.87 -8.00 -40.72
CA GLN A 38 16.69 -9.39 -40.27
C GLN A 38 17.73 -9.79 -39.21
N ARG A 39 19.00 -9.39 -39.38
CA ARG A 39 20.07 -9.63 -38.39
C ARG A 39 19.76 -8.94 -37.06
N HIS A 40 19.37 -7.67 -37.11
CA HIS A 40 18.92 -6.96 -35.92
C HIS A 40 17.67 -7.58 -35.30
N ALA A 41 16.69 -8.04 -36.09
CA ALA A 41 15.52 -8.73 -35.56
C ALA A 41 15.90 -10.04 -34.84
N LYS A 42 16.84 -10.81 -35.37
CA LYS A 42 17.35 -12.05 -34.76
C LYS A 42 18.13 -11.79 -33.47
N GLU A 43 19.00 -10.79 -33.45
CA GLU A 43 19.73 -10.35 -32.24
C GLU A 43 18.77 -9.87 -31.16
N ARG A 44 17.73 -9.09 -31.54
CA ARG A 44 16.69 -8.60 -30.63
C ARG A 44 15.86 -9.75 -30.03
N LEU A 45 15.50 -10.75 -30.84
CA LEU A 45 14.79 -11.94 -30.36
C LEU A 45 15.64 -12.71 -29.34
N ALA A 46 16.93 -12.92 -29.63
CA ALA A 46 17.86 -13.61 -28.73
C ALA A 46 18.06 -12.87 -27.40
N PHE A 47 18.15 -11.53 -27.43
CA PHE A 47 18.20 -10.70 -26.23
C PHE A 47 16.95 -10.87 -25.37
N HIS A 48 15.76 -10.82 -26.00
CA HIS A 48 14.49 -10.99 -25.32
C HIS A 48 14.36 -12.39 -24.69
N GLU A 49 14.69 -13.45 -25.42
CA GLU A 49 14.65 -14.84 -24.92
C GLU A 49 15.58 -15.05 -23.72
N THR A 50 16.80 -14.50 -23.78
CA THR A 50 17.77 -14.58 -22.69
C THR A 50 17.25 -13.89 -21.44
N ARG A 51 16.69 -12.68 -21.60
CA ARG A 51 16.07 -11.93 -20.49
C ARG A 51 14.88 -12.69 -19.90
N CYS A 52 14.02 -13.25 -20.74
CA CYS A 52 12.86 -14.03 -20.31
C CYS A 52 13.29 -15.25 -19.48
N LYS A 53 14.23 -16.07 -20.00
CA LYS A 53 14.79 -17.22 -19.27
C LYS A 53 15.38 -16.83 -17.91
N LYS A 54 16.11 -15.71 -17.83
CA LYS A 54 16.68 -15.21 -16.56
C LYS A 54 15.59 -14.84 -15.54
N LEU A 55 14.53 -14.16 -16.00
CA LEU A 55 13.41 -13.77 -15.14
C LEU A 55 12.61 -14.99 -14.66
N THR A 56 12.33 -15.96 -15.54
CA THR A 56 11.64 -17.20 -15.16
C THR A 56 12.44 -18.00 -14.14
N LYS A 57 13.75 -18.18 -14.34
CA LYS A 57 14.63 -18.85 -13.36
C LYS A 57 14.63 -18.14 -12.01
N ARG A 58 14.69 -16.80 -12.01
CA ARG A 58 14.64 -16.01 -10.78
C ARG A 58 13.30 -16.18 -10.06
N LEU A 59 12.18 -16.08 -10.76
CA LEU A 59 10.85 -16.28 -10.17
C LEU A 59 10.70 -17.69 -9.58
N GLN A 60 11.22 -18.72 -10.25
CA GLN A 60 11.22 -20.09 -9.74
C GLN A 60 12.04 -20.21 -8.45
N ALA A 61 13.26 -19.65 -8.42
CA ALA A 61 14.09 -19.63 -7.22
C ALA A 61 13.43 -18.85 -6.07
N ASP A 62 12.80 -17.70 -6.37
CA ASP A 62 12.08 -16.90 -5.39
C ASP A 62 10.83 -17.65 -4.86
N SER A 63 10.14 -18.42 -5.71
CA SER A 63 9.00 -19.25 -5.30
C SER A 63 9.44 -20.45 -4.46
N GLN A 64 10.53 -21.13 -4.83
CA GLN A 64 11.08 -22.29 -4.12
C GLN A 64 11.65 -21.92 -2.74
N SER A 65 12.34 -20.80 -2.65
CA SER A 65 12.80 -20.24 -1.37
C SER A 65 11.65 -19.65 -0.53
N GLY A 66 10.48 -19.49 -1.14
CA GLY A 66 9.33 -18.83 -0.54
C GLY A 66 9.46 -17.31 -0.45
N SER A 67 10.54 -16.70 -0.94
CA SER A 67 10.71 -15.23 -0.93
C SER A 67 9.64 -14.51 -1.76
N TYR A 68 9.00 -15.23 -2.69
CA TYR A 68 7.81 -14.81 -3.40
C TYR A 68 6.58 -15.61 -2.98
N ILE A 69 5.51 -14.90 -2.63
CA ILE A 69 4.19 -15.48 -2.38
C ILE A 69 3.28 -15.05 -3.54
N PRO A 70 2.84 -16.00 -4.41
CA PRO A 70 1.95 -15.69 -5.51
C PRO A 70 0.65 -15.01 -5.05
N ALA A 71 0.20 -14.01 -5.80
CA ALA A 71 -1.00 -13.27 -5.45
C ALA A 71 -2.27 -14.09 -5.78
N THR A 72 -3.29 -13.97 -4.93
CA THR A 72 -4.68 -14.26 -5.31
C THR A 72 -5.33 -12.92 -5.61
N LEU A 73 -6.08 -12.81 -6.70
CA LEU A 73 -6.73 -11.59 -7.15
C LEU A 73 -8.23 -11.73 -6.98
N LYS A 74 -8.87 -10.73 -6.37
CA LYS A 74 -10.33 -10.61 -6.38
C LYS A 74 -10.77 -10.00 -7.70
N VAL A 75 -11.80 -10.58 -8.31
CA VAL A 75 -12.43 -10.04 -9.52
C VAL A 75 -13.59 -9.15 -9.06
N LEU A 76 -13.45 -7.84 -9.25
CA LEU A 76 -14.46 -6.87 -8.82
C LEU A 76 -15.50 -6.61 -9.92
N ALA A 77 -15.05 -6.60 -11.18
CA ALA A 77 -15.90 -6.50 -12.35
C ALA A 77 -15.15 -7.06 -13.57
N SER A 78 -15.86 -7.70 -14.50
CA SER A 78 -15.28 -8.06 -15.78
C SER A 78 -16.33 -8.09 -16.88
N GLN A 79 -15.94 -7.61 -18.07
CA GLN A 79 -16.64 -7.78 -19.33
C GLN A 79 -16.05 -8.94 -20.16
N SER A 80 -15.02 -9.62 -19.64
CA SER A 80 -14.37 -10.73 -20.33
C SER A 80 -15.01 -12.06 -19.98
N ARG A 81 -15.41 -12.82 -21.00
CA ARG A 81 -15.90 -14.20 -20.86
C ARG A 81 -14.94 -15.11 -20.08
N THR A 82 -13.63 -14.83 -20.13
CA THR A 82 -12.61 -15.63 -19.42
C THR A 82 -12.59 -15.42 -17.91
N LEU A 83 -13.17 -14.32 -17.42
CA LEU A 83 -13.25 -13.94 -16.01
C LEU A 83 -14.70 -13.89 -15.50
N GLU A 84 -15.67 -14.18 -16.36
CA GLU A 84 -17.09 -14.13 -16.05
C GLU A 84 -17.47 -15.12 -14.95
N GLY A 85 -18.32 -14.68 -14.02
CA GLY A 85 -18.77 -15.48 -12.87
C GLY A 85 -17.71 -15.77 -11.80
N ARG A 86 -16.45 -15.37 -12.00
CA ARG A 86 -15.37 -15.57 -11.02
C ARG A 86 -15.37 -14.44 -10.01
N THR A 87 -15.20 -14.78 -8.74
CA THR A 87 -14.99 -13.81 -7.65
C THR A 87 -13.52 -13.70 -7.26
N GLU A 88 -12.73 -14.75 -7.49
CA GLU A 88 -11.29 -14.81 -7.24
C GLU A 88 -10.57 -15.61 -8.33
N ILE A 89 -9.32 -15.25 -8.62
CA ILE A 89 -8.41 -15.97 -9.51
C ILE A 89 -6.99 -16.00 -8.93
N THR A 90 -6.26 -17.09 -9.16
CA THR A 90 -4.83 -17.14 -8.81
C THR A 90 -4.00 -16.36 -9.83
N GLU A 91 -2.79 -15.96 -9.43
CA GLU A 91 -1.82 -15.36 -10.36
C GLU A 91 -1.54 -16.23 -11.58
N GLU A 92 -1.45 -17.55 -11.41
CA GLU A 92 -1.24 -18.49 -12.52
C GLU A 92 -2.43 -18.50 -13.49
N GLN A 93 -3.67 -18.47 -12.96
CA GLN A 93 -4.86 -18.34 -13.79
C GLN A 93 -4.88 -16.99 -14.50
N PHE A 94 -4.50 -15.93 -13.81
CA PHE A 94 -4.42 -14.59 -14.40
C PHE A 94 -3.38 -14.55 -15.52
N SER A 95 -2.18 -15.11 -15.33
CA SER A 95 -1.15 -15.16 -16.37
C SER A 95 -1.60 -15.99 -17.58
N LYS A 96 -2.35 -17.08 -17.39
CA LYS A 96 -3.00 -17.83 -18.47
C LYS A 96 -3.99 -16.97 -19.27
N VAL A 97 -4.85 -16.19 -18.61
CA VAL A 97 -5.77 -15.26 -19.28
C VAL A 97 -5.00 -14.23 -20.11
N ILE A 98 -3.94 -13.65 -19.57
CA ILE A 98 -3.11 -12.67 -20.29
C ILE A 98 -2.39 -13.30 -21.47
N ARG A 99 -1.86 -14.52 -21.34
CA ARG A 99 -1.20 -15.24 -22.45
C ARG A 99 -2.16 -15.52 -23.60
N ALA A 100 -3.43 -15.77 -23.31
CA ALA A 100 -4.48 -16.03 -24.29
C ALA A 100 -5.06 -14.76 -24.95
N GLY A 101 -4.45 -13.58 -24.73
CA GLY A 101 -4.90 -12.31 -25.32
C GLY A 101 -5.80 -11.48 -24.40
N GLY A 102 -6.48 -12.11 -23.43
CA GLY A 102 -7.17 -11.47 -22.29
C GLY A 102 -8.08 -10.26 -22.60
N PRO A 103 -8.58 -9.58 -21.55
CA PRO A 103 -9.18 -8.25 -21.69
C PRO A 103 -8.14 -7.23 -22.20
N ARG A 104 -8.58 -6.21 -22.96
CA ARG A 104 -7.70 -5.18 -23.54
C ARG A 104 -7.12 -4.25 -22.46
N VAL A 105 -7.95 -3.76 -21.54
CA VAL A 105 -7.51 -2.93 -20.41
C VAL A 105 -7.98 -3.53 -19.10
N ILE A 106 -7.02 -3.76 -18.20
CA ILE A 106 -7.25 -4.35 -16.88
C ILE A 106 -6.76 -3.35 -15.83
N LEU A 107 -7.67 -2.89 -14.98
CA LEU A 107 -7.34 -2.08 -13.84
C LEU A 107 -7.08 -2.98 -12.63
N LEU A 108 -5.82 -3.07 -12.19
CA LEU A 108 -5.40 -3.88 -11.07
C LEU A 108 -5.11 -2.98 -9.86
N MET A 109 -6.04 -2.97 -8.92
CA MET A 109 -5.98 -2.13 -7.73
C MET A 109 -5.30 -2.88 -6.59
N ALA A 110 -4.46 -2.18 -5.83
CA ALA A 110 -3.99 -2.68 -4.55
C ALA A 110 -3.60 -1.53 -3.62
N ARG A 111 -3.85 -1.71 -2.33
CA ARG A 111 -3.26 -0.86 -1.30
C ARG A 111 -1.73 -0.90 -1.37
N GLY A 112 -1.10 0.17 -0.90
CA GLY A 112 0.36 0.25 -0.82
C GLY A 112 0.94 -0.93 -0.02
N GLY A 113 1.99 -1.57 -0.53
CA GLY A 113 2.66 -2.67 0.17
C GLY A 113 2.08 -4.07 -0.05
N LEU A 114 1.16 -4.26 -1.00
CA LEU A 114 0.60 -5.58 -1.34
C LEU A 114 1.33 -6.32 -2.47
N GLY A 115 2.44 -5.75 -2.98
CA GLY A 115 3.29 -6.44 -3.96
C GLY A 115 2.91 -6.22 -5.42
N LYS A 116 2.28 -5.10 -5.80
CA LYS A 116 2.01 -4.75 -7.23
C LYS A 116 3.25 -4.92 -8.12
N SER A 117 4.38 -4.36 -7.70
CA SER A 117 5.64 -4.46 -8.45
C SER A 117 6.17 -5.89 -8.55
N ARG A 118 5.98 -6.72 -7.49
CA ARG A 118 6.36 -8.13 -7.50
C ARG A 118 5.46 -8.96 -8.42
N LEU A 119 4.15 -8.70 -8.42
CA LEU A 119 3.22 -9.31 -9.36
C LEU A 119 3.56 -8.92 -10.81
N SER A 120 3.93 -7.66 -11.07
CA SER A 120 4.39 -7.20 -12.39
C SER A 120 5.65 -7.93 -12.87
N GLU A 121 6.63 -8.13 -11.99
CA GLU A 121 7.83 -8.94 -12.25
C GLU A 121 7.46 -10.40 -12.57
N ALA A 122 6.57 -10.99 -11.77
CA ALA A 122 6.15 -12.37 -11.93
C ALA A 122 5.34 -12.59 -13.23
N LEU A 123 4.45 -11.67 -13.58
CA LEU A 123 3.73 -11.67 -14.86
C LEU A 123 4.69 -11.54 -16.03
N THR A 124 5.69 -10.67 -15.92
CA THR A 124 6.73 -10.57 -16.96
C THR A 124 7.39 -11.93 -17.18
N ALA A 125 7.82 -12.59 -16.11
CA ALA A 125 8.50 -13.89 -16.17
C ALA A 125 7.61 -15.04 -16.69
N GLN A 126 6.30 -14.98 -16.47
CA GLN A 126 5.33 -16.02 -16.88
C GLN A 126 4.77 -15.84 -18.29
N VAL A 127 4.80 -14.62 -18.84
CA VAL A 127 4.13 -14.28 -20.10
C VAL A 127 5.12 -13.98 -21.24
N CYS A 128 6.38 -13.65 -20.92
CA CYS A 128 7.37 -13.21 -21.89
C CYS A 128 7.67 -14.23 -23.00
N ASP A 129 7.42 -15.52 -22.79
CA ASP A 129 7.59 -16.56 -23.82
C ASP A 129 6.55 -16.45 -24.95
N LYS A 130 5.36 -15.92 -24.68
CA LYS A 130 4.26 -15.81 -25.65
C LYS A 130 4.03 -14.39 -26.14
N ARG A 131 4.24 -13.38 -25.30
CA ARG A 131 3.96 -11.97 -25.63
C ARG A 131 5.19 -11.11 -25.36
N ALA A 132 5.32 -10.02 -26.09
CA ALA A 132 6.29 -9.00 -25.75
C ALA A 132 5.79 -8.28 -24.49
N VAL A 133 6.57 -8.24 -23.41
CA VAL A 133 6.14 -7.61 -22.15
C VAL A 133 6.98 -6.38 -21.88
N VAL A 134 6.32 -5.23 -21.71
CA VAL A 134 6.97 -3.96 -21.42
C VAL A 134 6.34 -3.36 -20.18
N ARG A 135 7.17 -3.13 -19.15
CA ARG A 135 6.78 -2.36 -17.98
C ARG A 135 7.04 -0.88 -18.24
N VAL A 136 6.09 -0.03 -17.84
CA VAL A 136 6.18 1.43 -17.92
C VAL A 136 5.78 2.01 -16.57
N ASP A 137 6.63 2.82 -15.96
CA ASP A 137 6.25 3.68 -14.84
C ASP A 137 5.61 4.94 -15.40
N LEU A 138 4.29 5.09 -15.22
CA LEU A 138 3.54 6.18 -15.84
C LEU A 138 3.93 7.56 -15.31
N ASN A 139 4.45 7.65 -14.09
CA ASN A 139 4.91 8.91 -13.52
C ASN A 139 6.28 9.29 -14.10
N TRP A 140 7.27 8.41 -13.96
CA TRP A 140 8.65 8.70 -14.33
C TRP A 140 8.90 8.64 -15.84
N ASP A 141 8.41 7.61 -16.52
CA ASP A 141 8.72 7.41 -17.94
C ASP A 141 7.87 8.28 -18.86
N LEU A 142 6.69 8.72 -18.41
CA LEU A 142 5.71 9.39 -19.26
C LEU A 142 5.30 10.76 -18.72
N ALA A 143 4.70 10.84 -17.54
CA ALA A 143 4.17 12.11 -17.02
C ALA A 143 5.26 13.18 -16.84
N GLN A 144 6.44 12.79 -16.36
CA GLN A 144 7.57 13.71 -16.20
C GLN A 144 8.30 14.01 -17.52
N ALA A 145 8.22 13.10 -18.49
CA ALA A 145 8.95 13.19 -19.76
C ALA A 145 8.19 13.88 -20.90
N GLY A 146 6.87 14.11 -20.77
CA GLY A 146 6.08 14.87 -21.75
C GLY A 146 4.58 14.56 -21.76
N ALA A 147 4.18 13.38 -21.26
CA ALA A 147 2.80 12.89 -21.25
C ALA A 147 2.15 12.78 -22.65
N ASP A 148 2.94 12.44 -23.67
CA ASP A 148 2.49 12.29 -25.06
C ASP A 148 2.79 10.90 -25.65
N ILE A 149 2.17 10.60 -26.79
CA ILE A 149 2.28 9.30 -27.48
C ILE A 149 3.69 8.99 -27.97
N LYS A 150 4.46 9.99 -28.42
CA LYS A 150 5.82 9.81 -28.95
C LYS A 150 6.77 9.43 -27.81
N THR A 151 6.61 10.05 -26.65
CA THR A 151 7.34 9.73 -25.42
C THR A 151 7.07 8.30 -24.98
N LEU A 152 5.80 7.87 -24.93
CA LEU A 152 5.46 6.48 -24.62
C LEU A 152 6.06 5.50 -25.64
N ALA A 153 5.96 5.81 -26.95
CA ALA A 153 6.52 4.97 -28.00
C ALA A 153 8.04 4.81 -27.88
N LYS A 154 8.79 5.88 -27.61
CA LYS A 154 10.25 5.80 -27.32
C LYS A 154 10.55 4.89 -26.14
N VAL A 155 9.80 5.04 -25.06
CA VAL A 155 10.00 4.22 -23.86
C VAL A 155 9.75 2.74 -24.16
N VAL A 156 8.68 2.43 -24.90
CA VAL A 156 8.33 1.06 -25.26
C VAL A 156 9.36 0.48 -26.24
N GLU A 157 9.72 1.21 -27.29
CA GLU A 157 10.74 0.83 -28.26
C GLU A 157 12.06 0.51 -27.56
N LYS A 158 12.60 1.46 -26.79
CA LYS A 158 13.84 1.27 -26.03
C LYS A 158 13.81 0.03 -25.15
N ARG A 159 12.66 -0.33 -24.57
CA ARG A 159 12.53 -1.53 -23.72
C ARG A 159 12.43 -2.84 -24.50
N LEU A 160 11.95 -2.78 -25.74
CA LEU A 160 11.89 -3.92 -26.64
C LEU A 160 13.25 -4.18 -27.30
N ILE A 161 13.93 -3.14 -27.79
CA ILE A 161 15.10 -3.27 -28.66
C ILE A 161 16.39 -2.63 -28.14
N GLY A 162 16.35 -1.89 -27.03
CA GLY A 162 17.51 -1.26 -26.40
C GLY A 162 17.86 0.14 -26.92
N THR A 163 17.30 0.55 -28.05
CA THR A 163 17.56 1.84 -28.74
C THR A 163 16.26 2.50 -29.17
N ASN A 164 16.31 3.78 -29.57
CA ASN A 164 15.19 4.49 -30.18
C ASN A 164 15.49 4.75 -31.66
N SER A 165 14.46 4.66 -32.50
CA SER A 165 14.50 5.14 -33.88
C SER A 165 13.96 6.56 -34.01
N ASP A 166 14.07 7.13 -35.21
CA ASP A 166 13.51 8.45 -35.53
C ASP A 166 11.97 8.45 -35.53
N ASP A 167 11.37 7.29 -35.86
CA ASP A 167 9.94 7.00 -35.74
C ASP A 167 9.69 5.85 -34.74
N PRO A 168 9.57 6.17 -33.44
CA PRO A 168 9.41 5.17 -32.39
C PRO A 168 8.13 4.34 -32.51
N GLN A 169 7.06 4.86 -33.12
CA GLN A 169 5.82 4.10 -33.28
C GLN A 169 6.05 2.98 -34.28
N ARG A 170 6.62 3.31 -35.45
CA ARG A 170 7.00 2.30 -36.44
C ARG A 170 8.06 1.34 -35.89
N GLY A 171 8.99 1.86 -35.10
CA GLY A 171 9.99 1.07 -34.39
C GLY A 171 9.40 0.01 -33.48
N VAL A 172 8.36 0.35 -32.71
CA VAL A 172 7.60 -0.63 -31.89
C VAL A 172 6.94 -1.69 -32.77
N GLU A 173 6.23 -1.30 -33.83
CA GLU A 173 5.56 -2.26 -34.73
C GLU A 173 6.54 -3.29 -35.30
N VAL A 174 7.69 -2.81 -35.79
CA VAL A 174 8.77 -3.66 -36.30
C VAL A 174 9.35 -4.54 -35.19
N ALA A 175 9.56 -3.99 -33.99
CA ALA A 175 10.09 -4.72 -32.84
C ALA A 175 9.15 -5.84 -32.36
N LEU A 176 7.84 -5.66 -32.49
CA LEU A 176 6.85 -6.67 -32.13
C LEU A 176 6.88 -7.86 -33.09
N ASN A 177 7.19 -7.65 -34.37
CA ASN A 177 7.29 -8.71 -35.39
C ASN A 177 6.09 -9.69 -35.35
N GLY A 178 4.87 -9.15 -35.34
CA GLY A 178 3.62 -9.92 -35.24
C GLY A 178 3.28 -10.47 -33.84
N ARG A 179 4.12 -10.27 -32.83
CA ARG A 179 3.82 -10.63 -31.44
C ARG A 179 2.86 -9.62 -30.82
N GLN A 180 1.96 -10.12 -29.98
CA GLN A 180 1.11 -9.26 -29.16
C GLN A 180 1.91 -8.60 -28.03
N LEU A 181 1.58 -7.36 -27.72
CA LEU A 181 2.19 -6.57 -26.65
C LEU A 181 1.37 -6.65 -25.36
N LEU A 182 2.05 -6.87 -24.24
CA LEU A 182 1.55 -6.67 -22.88
C LEU A 182 2.24 -5.46 -22.26
N LEU A 183 1.46 -4.41 -21.98
CA LEU A 183 1.90 -3.24 -21.22
C LEU A 183 1.58 -3.43 -19.74
N LEU A 184 2.61 -3.36 -18.89
CA LEU A 184 2.47 -3.34 -17.44
C LEU A 184 2.69 -1.91 -16.97
N LEU A 185 1.60 -1.17 -16.79
CA LEU A 185 1.60 0.26 -16.51
C LEU A 185 1.52 0.49 -14.99
N ASP A 186 2.62 0.90 -14.37
CA ASP A 186 2.74 1.12 -12.93
C ASP A 186 2.57 2.60 -12.56
N SER A 187 2.28 2.87 -11.29
CA SER A 187 2.34 4.21 -10.71
C SER A 187 1.34 5.22 -11.30
N LEU A 188 0.18 4.80 -11.82
CA LEU A 188 -0.87 5.75 -12.27
C LEU A 188 -1.38 6.61 -11.09
N ASP A 189 -1.45 6.04 -9.88
CA ASP A 189 -1.78 6.78 -8.67
C ASP A 189 -0.72 7.82 -8.29
N GLU A 190 0.46 7.76 -8.88
CA GLU A 190 1.53 8.74 -8.65
C GLU A 190 1.57 9.87 -9.68
N VAL A 191 0.81 9.76 -10.76
CA VAL A 191 0.65 10.83 -11.75
C VAL A 191 -0.22 11.95 -11.17
N THR A 192 0.29 13.19 -11.23
CA THR A 192 -0.43 14.38 -10.75
C THR A 192 -1.76 14.54 -11.48
N LEU A 193 -2.77 15.08 -10.77
CA LEU A 193 -4.10 15.30 -11.32
C LEU A 193 -4.09 16.07 -12.65
N SER A 194 -3.22 17.08 -12.77
CA SER A 194 -3.09 17.91 -13.97
C SER A 194 -2.54 17.18 -15.20
N LYS A 195 -1.73 16.13 -15.01
CA LYS A 195 -1.09 15.38 -16.11
C LYS A 195 -1.84 14.10 -16.46
N ARG A 196 -2.71 13.63 -15.57
CA ARG A 196 -3.35 12.31 -15.69
C ARG A 196 -4.15 12.12 -16.97
N ALA A 197 -4.93 13.13 -17.38
CA ALA A 197 -5.73 13.05 -18.61
C ALA A 197 -4.84 12.90 -19.85
N ALA A 198 -3.74 13.65 -19.95
CA ALA A 198 -2.78 13.55 -21.04
C ALA A 198 -2.07 12.18 -21.07
N VAL A 199 -1.66 11.68 -19.89
CA VAL A 199 -1.06 10.33 -19.75
C VAL A 199 -2.02 9.24 -20.22
N ILE A 200 -3.30 9.30 -19.81
CA ILE A 200 -4.32 8.34 -20.23
C ILE A 200 -4.55 8.40 -21.73
N ALA A 201 -4.71 9.60 -22.28
CA ALA A 201 -4.88 9.79 -23.72
C ALA A 201 -3.68 9.21 -24.50
N ALA A 202 -2.45 9.47 -24.05
CA ALA A 202 -1.24 8.91 -24.67
C ALA A 202 -1.24 7.37 -24.66
N VAL A 203 -1.64 6.74 -23.56
CA VAL A 203 -1.75 5.27 -23.44
C VAL A 203 -2.82 4.74 -24.39
N GLU A 204 -4.02 5.32 -24.37
CA GLU A 204 -5.15 4.85 -25.19
C GLU A 204 -4.85 5.03 -26.69
N SER A 205 -4.29 6.17 -27.09
CA SER A 205 -3.87 6.43 -28.47
C SER A 205 -2.72 5.52 -28.91
N PHE A 206 -1.75 5.23 -28.03
CA PHE A 206 -0.67 4.28 -28.34
C PHE A 206 -1.18 2.86 -28.57
N MET A 207 -2.17 2.42 -27.77
CA MET A 207 -2.74 1.09 -27.90
C MET A 207 -3.69 0.95 -29.09
N ALA A 208 -4.33 2.05 -29.53
CA ALA A 208 -5.35 2.04 -30.58
C ALA A 208 -4.94 1.25 -31.85
N PRO A 209 -3.79 1.52 -32.50
CA PRO A 209 -3.40 0.81 -33.72
C PRO A 209 -2.88 -0.62 -33.49
N LEU A 210 -2.50 -0.99 -32.27
CA LEU A 210 -1.84 -2.26 -31.97
C LEU A 210 -2.86 -3.34 -31.56
N LEU A 211 -3.45 -4.02 -32.55
CA LEU A 211 -4.40 -5.12 -32.32
C LEU A 211 -3.82 -6.20 -31.40
N GLY A 212 -4.64 -6.68 -30.46
CA GLY A 212 -4.23 -7.70 -29.48
C GLY A 212 -3.31 -7.18 -28.37
N THR A 213 -3.12 -5.87 -28.23
CA THR A 213 -2.39 -5.29 -27.08
C THR A 213 -3.25 -5.34 -25.81
N THR A 214 -2.64 -5.80 -24.71
CA THR A 214 -3.26 -5.77 -23.37
C THR A 214 -2.50 -4.78 -22.50
N ALA A 215 -3.21 -3.97 -21.73
CA ALA A 215 -2.63 -3.15 -20.66
C ALA A 215 -3.14 -3.62 -19.29
N VAL A 216 -2.21 -3.83 -18.36
CA VAL A 216 -2.50 -4.01 -16.94
C VAL A 216 -2.02 -2.75 -16.22
N VAL A 217 -2.98 -1.97 -15.72
CA VAL A 217 -2.75 -0.71 -15.01
C VAL A 217 -2.75 -0.97 -13.52
N PHE A 218 -1.57 -0.90 -12.90
CA PHE A 218 -1.37 -1.04 -11.47
C PHE A 218 -1.61 0.30 -10.78
N THR A 219 -2.53 0.31 -9.82
CA THR A 219 -2.90 1.54 -9.12
C THR A 219 -3.35 1.30 -7.68
N ARG A 220 -3.51 2.37 -6.90
CA ARG A 220 -4.30 2.38 -5.66
C ARG A 220 -5.78 2.60 -6.00
N PRO A 221 -6.72 2.48 -5.04
CA PRO A 221 -8.10 2.85 -5.30
C PRO A 221 -8.22 4.34 -5.69
N PRO A 222 -9.01 4.68 -6.73
CA PRO A 222 -9.18 6.06 -7.18
C PRO A 222 -9.92 6.92 -6.15
N VAL A 223 -9.61 8.22 -6.09
CA VAL A 223 -10.25 9.20 -5.17
C VAL A 223 -11.20 10.15 -5.91
N PHE A 224 -10.73 10.78 -7.00
CA PHE A 224 -11.49 11.83 -7.69
C PHE A 224 -12.29 11.32 -8.89
N THR A 225 -11.70 10.44 -9.69
CA THR A 225 -12.29 9.98 -10.96
C THR A 225 -12.38 8.47 -10.96
N ALA A 226 -13.56 7.95 -11.30
CA ALA A 226 -13.75 6.52 -11.48
C ALA A 226 -12.71 5.98 -12.48
N ASN A 227 -12.08 4.86 -12.14
CA ASN A 227 -11.04 4.23 -12.96
C ASN A 227 -9.91 5.19 -13.39
N TYR A 228 -9.62 6.24 -12.62
CA TYR A 228 -8.64 7.29 -12.95
C TYR A 228 -8.94 8.09 -14.23
N GLY A 229 -10.11 7.91 -14.86
CA GLY A 229 -10.47 8.53 -16.14
C GLY A 229 -10.24 7.64 -17.36
N LEU A 230 -9.85 6.37 -17.18
CA LEU A 230 -9.77 5.40 -18.28
C LEU A 230 -11.17 5.16 -18.88
N ALA A 231 -11.31 5.35 -20.19
CA ALA A 231 -12.61 5.30 -20.85
C ALA A 231 -13.17 3.87 -20.96
N GLN A 232 -12.29 2.88 -21.20
CA GLN A 232 -12.68 1.48 -21.38
C GLN A 232 -11.86 0.56 -20.47
N VAL A 233 -12.41 0.22 -19.30
CA VAL A 233 -11.83 -0.81 -18.42
C VAL A 233 -12.61 -2.11 -18.56
N ASN A 234 -12.01 -3.12 -19.18
CA ASN A 234 -12.67 -4.40 -19.44
C ASN A 234 -12.63 -5.36 -18.24
N ALA A 235 -11.68 -5.19 -17.32
CA ALA A 235 -11.65 -5.94 -16.08
C ALA A 235 -11.08 -5.09 -14.93
N ARG A 236 -11.69 -5.24 -13.75
CA ARG A 236 -11.25 -4.64 -12.49
C ARG A 236 -10.89 -5.74 -11.53
N LEU A 237 -9.62 -5.77 -11.14
CA LEU A 237 -9.07 -6.75 -10.21
C LEU A 237 -8.53 -6.04 -8.97
N GLU A 238 -8.49 -6.74 -7.84
CA GLU A 238 -7.88 -6.26 -6.60
C GLU A 238 -6.91 -7.29 -6.04
N ILE A 239 -5.71 -6.86 -5.62
CA ILE A 239 -4.89 -7.66 -4.70
C ILE A 239 -5.47 -7.45 -3.30
N PRO A 240 -6.09 -8.48 -2.68
CA PRO A 240 -6.65 -8.35 -1.35
C PRO A 240 -5.53 -8.20 -0.32
N THR A 241 -5.88 -7.65 0.85
CA THR A 241 -4.96 -7.67 1.99
C THR A 241 -4.65 -9.11 2.43
N LEU A 242 -3.50 -9.31 3.06
CA LEU A 242 -3.06 -10.60 3.57
C LEU A 242 -4.09 -11.18 4.55
N SER A 243 -4.41 -12.47 4.37
CA SER A 243 -5.14 -13.26 5.36
C SER A 243 -4.25 -13.55 6.57
N CYS A 244 -4.83 -13.98 7.70
CA CYS A 244 -4.04 -14.38 8.87
C CYS A 244 -2.98 -15.45 8.54
N ALA A 245 -3.31 -16.42 7.68
CA ALA A 245 -2.38 -17.45 7.24
C ALA A 245 -1.24 -16.85 6.38
N ALA A 246 -1.58 -15.98 5.42
CA ALA A 246 -0.59 -15.30 4.58
C ALA A 246 0.31 -14.36 5.40
N THR A 247 -0.24 -13.63 6.37
CA THR A 247 0.52 -12.78 7.30
C THR A 247 1.49 -13.61 8.13
N ARG A 248 1.07 -14.75 8.70
CA ARG A 248 1.98 -15.63 9.47
C ARG A 248 3.13 -16.15 8.62
N LYS A 249 2.84 -16.57 7.38
CA LYS A 249 3.87 -16.99 6.41
C LYS A 249 4.82 -15.84 6.06
N ALA A 250 4.30 -14.64 5.82
CA ALA A 250 5.12 -13.47 5.55
C ALA A 250 5.99 -13.07 6.74
N LEU A 251 5.48 -13.18 7.98
CA LEU A 251 6.22 -12.90 9.20
C LEU A 251 7.41 -13.86 9.38
N SER A 252 7.20 -15.17 9.22
CA SER A 252 8.28 -16.15 9.34
C SER A 252 9.39 -15.90 8.30
N GLN A 253 9.03 -15.44 7.10
CA GLN A 253 9.98 -15.13 6.04
C GLN A 253 10.73 -13.81 6.25
N ILE A 254 10.02 -12.75 6.66
CA ILE A 254 10.59 -11.40 6.82
C ILE A 254 11.45 -11.30 8.09
N ILE A 255 11.03 -11.96 9.17
CA ILE A 255 11.74 -11.94 10.46
C ILE A 255 12.83 -13.03 10.49
N GLY A 256 12.56 -14.19 9.87
CA GLY A 256 13.52 -15.26 9.62
C GLY A 256 13.84 -16.14 10.82
N ASP A 257 14.27 -15.54 11.93
CA ASP A 257 14.76 -16.24 13.13
C ASP A 257 13.65 -16.45 14.18
N ASP A 258 13.55 -17.66 14.75
CA ASP A 258 12.50 -18.03 15.72
C ASP A 258 12.55 -17.19 17.01
N GLU A 259 13.75 -16.83 17.50
CA GLU A 259 13.93 -16.00 18.71
C GLU A 259 13.44 -14.56 18.45
N ARG A 260 13.75 -14.01 17.27
CA ARG A 260 13.24 -12.71 16.81
C ARG A 260 11.74 -12.73 16.56
N LEU A 261 11.22 -13.82 15.99
CA LEU A 261 9.79 -13.99 15.73
C LEU A 261 9.01 -14.04 17.05
N ALA A 262 9.51 -14.75 18.07
CA ALA A 262 8.92 -14.77 19.40
C ALA A 262 8.91 -13.38 20.05
N THR A 263 10.04 -12.67 20.01
CA THR A 263 10.15 -11.27 20.50
C THR A 263 9.17 -10.35 19.79
N PHE A 264 9.05 -10.49 18.47
CA PHE A 264 8.10 -9.72 17.66
C PHE A 264 6.65 -10.00 18.09
N PHE A 265 6.28 -11.28 18.27
CA PHE A 265 4.93 -11.65 18.72
C PHE A 265 4.61 -11.13 20.12
N GLU A 266 5.57 -11.16 21.04
CA GLU A 266 5.41 -10.58 22.38
C GLU A 266 5.17 -9.08 22.31
N PHE A 267 5.96 -8.36 21.48
CA PHE A 267 5.76 -6.93 21.23
C PHE A 267 4.36 -6.63 20.69
N ILE A 268 3.96 -7.29 19.58
CA ILE A 268 2.69 -6.95 18.93
C ILE A 268 1.50 -7.31 19.82
N LYS A 269 1.62 -8.36 20.65
CA LYS A 269 0.60 -8.71 21.65
C LYS A 269 0.49 -7.66 22.75
N GLN A 270 1.62 -7.19 23.27
CA GLN A 270 1.65 -6.16 24.33
C GLN A 270 0.90 -4.88 23.92
N TYR A 271 0.96 -4.50 22.64
CA TYR A 271 0.30 -3.29 22.12
C TYR A 271 -1.00 -3.59 21.34
N GLY A 272 -1.49 -4.84 21.35
CA GLY A 272 -2.70 -5.24 20.63
C GLY A 272 -2.62 -5.12 19.09
N LEU A 273 -1.41 -5.06 18.53
CA LEU A 273 -1.18 -5.05 17.08
C LEU A 273 -1.41 -6.44 16.43
N ASP A 274 -1.49 -7.49 17.24
CA ASP A 274 -1.85 -8.85 16.84
C ASP A 274 -3.36 -9.11 16.81
N ARG A 275 -4.19 -8.09 17.06
CA ARG A 275 -5.65 -8.22 17.03
C ARG A 275 -6.11 -8.80 15.70
N MET A 276 -6.89 -9.87 15.76
CA MET A 276 -7.52 -10.49 14.60
C MET A 276 -8.94 -9.98 14.42
N VAL A 277 -9.34 -9.77 13.18
CA VAL A 277 -10.72 -9.46 12.81
C VAL A 277 -11.21 -10.53 11.84
N LEU A 278 -12.34 -11.15 12.19
CA LEU A 278 -13.12 -11.97 11.28
C LEU A 278 -14.05 -11.06 10.48
N ARG A 279 -13.94 -11.09 9.15
CA ARG A 279 -14.87 -10.38 8.27
C ARG A 279 -16.09 -11.26 7.97
N GLY A 280 -17.17 -10.65 7.48
CA GLY A 280 -18.42 -11.34 7.13
C GLY A 280 -18.28 -12.45 6.08
N ASP A 281 -17.16 -12.49 5.34
CA ASP A 281 -16.77 -13.60 4.45
C ASP A 281 -15.99 -14.72 5.18
N SER A 282 -16.05 -14.74 6.52
CA SER A 282 -15.22 -15.58 7.39
C SER A 282 -13.70 -15.41 7.22
N SER A 283 -13.25 -14.39 6.49
CA SER A 283 -11.81 -14.16 6.30
C SER A 283 -11.18 -13.53 7.54
N CYS A 284 -10.17 -14.20 8.09
CA CYS A 284 -9.35 -13.69 9.19
C CYS A 284 -8.28 -12.73 8.66
N ARG A 285 -8.14 -11.56 9.30
CA ARG A 285 -7.08 -10.58 9.00
C ARG A 285 -6.46 -9.98 10.27
N TYR A 286 -5.18 -9.63 10.19
CA TYR A 286 -4.49 -8.78 11.15
C TYR A 286 -4.50 -7.33 10.62
N PRO A 287 -5.33 -6.41 11.15
CA PRO A 287 -5.48 -5.07 10.57
C PRO A 287 -4.19 -4.24 10.54
N HIS A 288 -3.26 -4.50 11.47
CA HIS A 288 -1.97 -3.82 11.58
C HIS A 288 -0.82 -4.58 10.89
N LEU A 289 -1.09 -5.74 10.29
CA LEU A 289 -0.12 -6.59 9.58
C LEU A 289 -0.73 -7.11 8.26
N SER A 290 -1.62 -6.30 7.67
CA SER A 290 -2.48 -6.67 6.54
C SER A 290 -1.78 -6.55 5.19
N THR A 291 -0.58 -5.95 5.17
CA THR A 291 0.26 -5.78 3.99
C THR A 291 1.72 -6.10 4.33
N TYR A 292 2.56 -6.38 3.33
CA TYR A 292 4.00 -6.56 3.57
C TYR A 292 4.65 -5.30 4.12
N ARG A 293 4.18 -4.13 3.68
CA ARG A 293 4.62 -2.84 4.21
C ARG A 293 4.28 -2.71 5.69
N ASP A 294 3.06 -3.04 6.10
CA ASP A 294 2.66 -2.98 7.51
C ASP A 294 3.56 -3.86 8.38
N ILE A 295 3.87 -5.09 7.93
CA ILE A 295 4.79 -5.99 8.63
C ILE A 295 6.18 -5.36 8.79
N ILE A 296 6.71 -4.75 7.72
CA ILE A 296 8.02 -4.07 7.74
C ILE A 296 7.98 -2.86 8.70
N VAL A 297 6.92 -2.05 8.66
CA VAL A 297 6.77 -0.89 9.55
C VAL A 297 6.72 -1.33 11.00
N VAL A 298 5.90 -2.32 11.35
CA VAL A 298 5.82 -2.83 12.72
C VAL A 298 7.16 -3.41 13.17
N ARG A 299 7.88 -4.12 12.29
CA ARG A 299 9.23 -4.61 12.59
C ARG A 299 10.20 -3.46 12.88
N GLN A 300 10.19 -2.40 12.09
CA GLN A 300 11.03 -1.22 12.34
C GLN A 300 10.72 -0.58 13.69
N ILE A 301 9.45 -0.53 14.07
CA ILE A 301 9.03 -0.04 15.39
C ILE A 301 9.58 -0.93 16.50
N VAL A 302 9.44 -2.25 16.38
CA VAL A 302 9.98 -3.22 17.35
C VAL A 302 11.49 -3.03 17.48
N ASP A 303 12.21 -2.97 16.36
CA ASP A 303 13.67 -2.80 16.34
C ASP A 303 14.10 -1.46 16.97
N ASN A 304 13.36 -0.38 16.73
CA ASN A 304 13.64 0.94 17.31
C ASN A 304 13.36 0.99 18.81
N VAL A 305 12.22 0.46 19.26
CA VAL A 305 11.89 0.39 20.69
C VAL A 305 12.88 -0.51 21.42
N ALA A 306 13.30 -1.63 20.82
CA ALA A 306 14.30 -2.52 21.41
C ALA A 306 15.67 -1.85 21.56
N LYS A 307 16.08 -0.98 20.61
CA LYS A 307 17.34 -0.20 20.71
C LYS A 307 17.28 0.89 21.77
N SER A 308 16.12 1.53 21.93
CA SER A 308 15.92 2.61 22.90
C SER A 308 15.56 2.12 24.30
N ALA A 309 15.30 0.82 24.48
CA ALA A 309 15.05 0.23 25.78
C ALA A 309 16.37 0.17 26.57
N PRO A 310 16.39 0.61 27.85
CA PRO A 310 17.56 0.42 28.70
C PRO A 310 17.87 -1.08 28.80
N ALA A 311 19.13 -1.43 29.09
CA ALA A 311 19.66 -2.81 29.18
C ALA A 311 18.91 -3.77 30.13
N LYS A 312 17.80 -3.33 30.74
CA LYS A 312 16.92 -4.06 31.66
C LYS A 312 15.52 -4.39 31.08
N GLY A 313 15.35 -4.47 29.76
CA GLY A 313 14.21 -5.17 29.15
C GLY A 313 12.84 -4.51 29.30
N THR A 314 12.76 -3.25 29.73
CA THR A 314 11.48 -2.52 29.80
C THR A 314 11.22 -1.83 28.47
N MET A 315 10.16 -2.22 27.76
CA MET A 315 9.64 -1.42 26.65
C MET A 315 8.98 -0.15 27.24
N LEU A 316 9.40 1.04 26.77
CA LEU A 316 9.15 2.31 27.46
C LEU A 316 8.03 3.19 26.88
N SER A 317 7.31 2.75 25.85
CA SER A 317 6.33 3.59 25.16
C SER A 317 4.90 3.22 25.56
N SER A 318 4.02 4.22 25.68
CA SER A 318 2.58 3.99 25.84
C SER A 318 1.99 3.42 24.55
N ARG A 319 0.82 2.77 24.64
CA ARG A 319 0.08 2.31 23.46
C ARG A 319 -0.21 3.45 22.47
N ALA A 320 -0.55 4.65 22.95
CA ALA A 320 -0.75 5.83 22.12
C ALA A 320 0.51 6.18 21.32
N THR A 321 1.67 6.26 21.97
CA THR A 321 2.95 6.57 21.29
C THR A 321 3.30 5.54 20.21
N ILE A 322 3.08 4.24 20.48
CA ILE A 322 3.33 3.19 19.48
C ILE A 322 2.42 3.36 18.25
N TYR A 323 1.14 3.66 18.46
CA TYR A 323 0.20 3.85 17.35
C TYR A 323 0.43 5.15 16.59
N GLU A 324 0.82 6.23 17.27
CA GLU A 324 1.23 7.48 16.62
C GLU A 324 2.48 7.27 15.76
N PHE A 325 3.46 6.50 16.27
CA PHE A 325 4.65 6.17 15.49
C PHE A 325 4.30 5.28 14.30
N LEU A 326 3.41 4.29 14.48
CA LEU A 326 2.86 3.47 13.40
C LEU A 326 2.20 4.32 12.32
N VAL A 327 1.36 5.28 12.69
CA VAL A 327 0.69 6.22 11.76
C VAL A 327 1.73 7.06 11.03
N THR A 328 2.68 7.64 11.77
CA THR A 328 3.75 8.50 11.23
C THR A 328 4.57 7.77 10.18
N VAL A 329 5.14 6.60 10.52
CA VAL A 329 5.98 5.81 9.59
C VAL A 329 5.17 5.32 8.39
N SER A 330 3.89 5.01 8.60
CA SER A 330 2.97 4.62 7.51
C SER A 330 2.69 5.77 6.53
N LEU A 331 2.77 7.03 6.96
CA LEU A 331 2.55 8.19 6.10
C LEU A 331 3.79 8.63 5.30
N ILE A 332 5.01 8.38 5.79
CA ILE A 332 6.25 8.90 5.17
C ILE A 332 6.31 8.66 3.66
N LYS A 333 6.12 7.41 3.19
CA LYS A 333 6.16 7.11 1.76
C LYS A 333 4.97 7.69 0.98
N ASP A 334 3.85 7.92 1.65
CA ASP A 334 2.64 8.44 1.00
C ASP A 334 2.70 9.98 0.83
N LEU A 335 3.71 10.62 1.43
CA LEU A 335 3.98 12.06 1.39
C LEU A 335 4.98 12.48 0.30
N ASP A 336 5.65 11.52 -0.35
CA ASP A 336 6.64 11.80 -1.37
C ASP A 336 6.04 12.70 -2.47
N GLY A 337 6.60 13.90 -2.63
CA GLY A 337 6.18 14.90 -3.62
C GLY A 337 5.09 15.88 -3.18
N LEU A 338 4.58 15.84 -1.94
CA LEU A 338 3.57 16.79 -1.45
C LEU A 338 4.14 18.02 -0.74
N ASN A 339 5.44 18.05 -0.42
CA ASN A 339 6.07 19.07 0.43
C ASN A 339 5.35 19.26 1.78
N TRP A 340 4.83 18.18 2.35
CA TRP A 340 4.16 18.13 3.64
C TRP A 340 4.92 17.18 4.57
N MET A 341 4.97 17.51 5.85
CA MET A 341 5.49 16.62 6.88
C MET A 341 4.40 15.66 7.37
N PRO A 342 4.76 14.49 7.93
CA PRO A 342 3.77 13.59 8.55
C PRO A 342 2.86 14.27 9.55
N GLN A 343 3.37 15.23 10.32
CA GLN A 343 2.58 15.95 11.32
C GLN A 343 1.53 16.87 10.70
N ASP A 344 1.78 17.41 9.51
CA ASP A 344 0.80 18.26 8.80
C ASP A 344 -0.40 17.42 8.36
N LEU A 345 -0.16 16.21 7.85
CA LEU A 345 -1.24 15.27 7.50
C LEU A 345 -1.96 14.72 8.73
N ILE A 346 -1.24 14.39 9.80
CA ILE A 346 -1.88 13.96 11.06
C ILE A 346 -2.80 15.08 11.57
N SER A 347 -2.32 16.32 11.58
CA SER A 347 -3.12 17.49 11.98
C SER A 347 -4.31 17.72 11.06
N LEU A 348 -4.19 17.44 9.75
CA LEU A 348 -5.32 17.48 8.82
C LEU A 348 -6.35 16.39 9.15
N VAL A 349 -5.92 15.17 9.48
CA VAL A 349 -6.82 14.09 9.92
C VAL A 349 -7.48 14.46 11.25
N ASP A 350 -6.75 15.02 12.21
CA ASP A 350 -7.32 15.51 13.48
C ASP A 350 -8.46 16.51 13.21
N ARG A 351 -8.25 17.51 12.33
CA ARG A 351 -9.31 18.46 11.94
C ARG A 351 -10.50 17.79 11.25
N MET A 352 -10.24 16.81 10.37
CA MET A 352 -11.30 16.04 9.72
C MET A 352 -12.13 15.26 10.74
N VAL A 353 -11.50 14.68 11.76
CA VAL A 353 -12.17 13.94 12.84
C VAL A 353 -12.98 14.90 13.71
N ALA A 354 -12.39 16.01 14.15
CA ALA A 354 -13.06 17.07 14.92
C ALA A 354 -14.34 17.56 14.23
N SER A 355 -14.29 17.74 12.90
CA SER A 355 -15.45 18.19 12.12
C SER A 355 -16.64 17.23 12.15
N GLN A 356 -16.41 15.93 12.41
CA GLN A 356 -17.46 14.91 12.48
C GLN A 356 -17.92 14.63 13.91
N THR A 357 -17.02 14.73 14.88
CA THR A 357 -17.33 14.46 16.29
C THR A 357 -18.21 15.52 16.94
N ASN A 358 -18.14 16.76 16.46
CA ASN A 358 -19.02 17.87 16.87
C ASN A 358 -20.52 17.58 16.67
N GLN A 359 -20.89 16.52 15.94
CA GLN A 359 -22.28 16.09 15.69
C GLN A 359 -22.75 14.93 16.60
N GLN A 360 -22.46 14.98 17.91
CA GLN A 360 -22.88 14.00 18.95
C GLN A 360 -22.07 12.69 19.01
N GLY A 361 -20.74 12.76 19.03
CA GLY A 361 -19.89 11.63 19.44
C GLY A 361 -19.95 10.42 18.50
N GLN A 362 -20.17 10.68 17.20
CA GLN A 362 -20.19 9.62 16.19
C GLN A 362 -18.83 8.91 16.11
N ARG A 363 -18.85 7.57 16.28
CA ARG A 363 -17.65 6.72 16.17
C ARG A 363 -17.39 6.23 14.74
N ASN A 364 -18.41 6.20 13.90
CA ASN A 364 -18.32 5.75 12.52
C ASN A 364 -17.85 6.90 11.64
N LEU A 365 -16.55 7.15 11.65
CA LEU A 365 -15.94 8.24 10.90
C LEU A 365 -15.93 7.92 9.39
N GLY A 366 -16.60 8.75 8.60
CA GLY A 366 -16.73 8.61 7.15
C GLY A 366 -16.25 9.87 6.45
N PHE A 367 -15.18 9.76 5.68
CA PHE A 367 -14.49 10.90 5.07
C PHE A 367 -14.77 10.96 3.58
N THR A 368 -15.06 12.14 3.07
CA THR A 368 -15.18 12.41 1.64
C THR A 368 -14.07 13.35 1.19
N VAL A 369 -13.86 13.43 -0.12
CA VAL A 369 -12.98 14.43 -0.73
C VAL A 369 -13.40 15.83 -0.31
N GLY A 370 -14.71 16.12 -0.34
CA GLY A 370 -15.26 17.41 0.10
C GLY A 370 -14.94 17.73 1.55
N SER A 371 -15.10 16.75 2.46
CA SER A 371 -14.75 16.95 3.87
C SER A 371 -13.26 17.17 4.09
N CYS A 372 -12.39 16.54 3.29
CA CYS A 372 -10.95 16.78 3.36
C CYS A 372 -10.59 18.19 2.89
N LEU A 373 -11.09 18.60 1.73
CA LEU A 373 -10.82 19.92 1.16
C LEU A 373 -11.29 21.05 2.08
N ALA A 374 -12.42 20.89 2.76
CA ALA A 374 -12.93 21.86 3.73
C ALA A 374 -11.98 22.10 4.93
N GLN A 375 -11.07 21.17 5.23
CA GLN A 375 -10.12 21.27 6.35
C GLN A 375 -8.72 21.77 5.94
N ILE A 376 -8.51 22.08 4.66
CA ILE A 376 -7.29 22.69 4.15
C ILE A 376 -7.53 24.20 4.07
N LYS A 377 -6.73 24.98 4.82
CA LYS A 377 -6.82 26.44 4.87
C LYS A 377 -5.78 27.07 3.96
N GLY A 378 -6.16 28.04 3.13
CA GLY A 378 -5.21 28.95 2.46
C GLY A 378 -4.39 28.37 1.31
N ASP A 379 -4.57 27.10 0.93
CA ASP A 379 -3.88 26.50 -0.21
C ASP A 379 -4.63 26.73 -1.53
N ASP A 380 -3.86 26.79 -2.63
CA ASP A 380 -4.37 26.66 -4.00
C ASP A 380 -5.25 25.39 -4.09
N ALA A 381 -6.46 25.54 -4.64
CA ALA A 381 -7.43 24.46 -4.82
C ALA A 381 -6.82 23.22 -5.52
N ALA A 382 -5.86 23.42 -6.43
CA ALA A 382 -5.15 22.31 -7.06
C ALA A 382 -4.22 21.56 -6.09
N LYS A 383 -3.50 22.28 -5.23
CA LYS A 383 -2.65 21.70 -4.18
C LYS A 383 -3.49 20.96 -3.14
N GLY A 384 -4.59 21.57 -2.69
CA GLY A 384 -5.53 20.93 -1.76
C GLY A 384 -6.08 19.61 -2.30
N LYS A 385 -6.44 19.56 -3.59
CA LYS A 385 -6.87 18.31 -4.25
C LYS A 385 -5.78 17.24 -4.24
N ALA A 386 -4.52 17.61 -4.54
CA ALA A 386 -3.40 16.66 -4.52
C ALA A 386 -3.14 16.10 -3.12
N VAL A 387 -3.17 16.95 -2.08
CA VAL A 387 -3.03 16.53 -0.68
C VAL A 387 -4.13 15.56 -0.28
N CYS A 388 -5.40 15.91 -0.56
CA CYS A 388 -6.53 15.03 -0.26
C CYS A 388 -6.49 13.71 -1.06
N GLU A 389 -6.05 13.73 -2.32
CA GLU A 389 -5.86 12.50 -3.10
C GLU A 389 -4.89 11.56 -2.40
N ARG A 390 -3.70 12.06 -2.06
CA ARG A 390 -2.63 11.26 -1.46
C ARG A 390 -2.99 10.79 -0.06
N LEU A 391 -3.59 11.65 0.76
CA LEU A 391 -4.03 11.29 2.09
C LEU A 391 -5.07 10.16 2.05
N LEU A 392 -6.10 10.28 1.22
CA LEU A 392 -7.15 9.26 1.12
C LEU A 392 -6.65 7.97 0.45
N GLN A 393 -5.67 8.05 -0.47
CA GLN A 393 -4.96 6.87 -1.01
C GLN A 393 -3.91 6.29 -0.08
N SER A 394 -3.62 6.94 1.05
CA SER A 394 -2.57 6.49 1.96
C SER A 394 -2.93 5.16 2.62
N SER A 395 -1.92 4.55 3.23
CA SER A 395 -2.11 3.36 4.04
C SER A 395 -3.01 3.57 5.27
N LEU A 396 -3.33 4.81 5.65
CA LEU A 396 -4.23 5.12 6.77
C LEU A 396 -5.70 4.95 6.44
N PHE A 397 -6.08 5.03 5.16
CA PHE A 397 -7.47 4.99 4.75
C PHE A 397 -7.80 3.72 3.96
N LYS A 398 -9.10 3.43 3.87
CA LYS A 398 -9.70 2.42 2.99
C LYS A 398 -10.97 3.01 2.38
N ALA A 399 -11.20 2.73 1.10
CA ALA A 399 -12.47 3.05 0.46
C ALA A 399 -13.57 2.11 1.00
N THR A 400 -14.78 2.64 1.15
CA THR A 400 -15.98 1.83 1.40
C THR A 400 -16.49 1.19 0.10
N SER A 401 -17.49 0.30 0.19
CA SER A 401 -18.12 -0.29 -1.00
C SER A 401 -18.78 0.74 -1.92
N ARG A 402 -19.15 1.91 -1.40
CA ARG A 402 -19.72 3.03 -2.19
C ARG A 402 -18.67 3.76 -3.03
N GLY A 403 -17.38 3.63 -2.69
CA GLY A 403 -16.24 4.15 -3.47
C GLY A 403 -15.97 5.65 -3.33
N ASP A 404 -16.91 6.43 -2.80
CA ASP A 404 -16.83 7.88 -2.57
C ASP A 404 -16.56 8.25 -1.10
N VAL A 405 -16.97 7.37 -0.17
CA VAL A 405 -16.68 7.48 1.25
C VAL A 405 -15.48 6.63 1.62
N TRP A 406 -14.58 7.23 2.40
CA TRP A 406 -13.37 6.66 2.96
C TRP A 406 -13.52 6.47 4.45
N GLN A 407 -12.86 5.46 4.99
CA GLN A 407 -12.77 5.24 6.43
C GLN A 407 -11.31 5.11 6.82
N LEU A 408 -10.99 5.37 8.08
CA LEU A 408 -9.72 4.93 8.63
C LEU A 408 -9.61 3.41 8.49
N ARG A 409 -8.39 2.94 8.24
CA ARG A 409 -8.11 1.57 7.79
C ARG A 409 -8.68 0.51 8.74
N ASN A 410 -8.69 0.81 10.04
CA ASN A 410 -9.22 -0.05 11.09
C ASN A 410 -9.72 0.78 12.27
N GLN A 411 -10.53 0.15 13.14
CA GLN A 411 -11.14 0.82 14.28
C GLN A 411 -10.11 1.37 15.25
N SER A 412 -9.01 0.66 15.53
CA SER A 412 -7.99 1.10 16.47
C SER A 412 -7.27 2.38 16.03
N VAL A 413 -7.08 2.58 14.73
CA VAL A 413 -6.60 3.87 14.20
C VAL A 413 -7.67 4.95 14.37
N GLY A 414 -8.94 4.63 14.15
CA GLY A 414 -10.06 5.54 14.46
C GLY A 414 -10.10 5.95 15.93
N ASP A 415 -10.01 4.98 16.83
CA ASP A 415 -10.03 5.20 18.28
C ASP A 415 -8.80 6.00 18.76
N LEU A 416 -7.64 5.86 18.10
CA LEU A 416 -6.49 6.74 18.35
C LEU A 416 -6.84 8.19 18.03
N PHE A 417 -7.40 8.47 16.85
CA PHE A 417 -7.74 9.83 16.45
C PHE A 417 -8.88 10.44 17.29
N LEU A 418 -9.87 9.63 17.70
CA LEU A 418 -10.89 10.04 18.66
C LEU A 418 -10.28 10.37 20.03
N ALA A 419 -9.31 9.57 20.50
CA ALA A 419 -8.60 9.87 21.75
C ALA A 419 -7.76 11.15 21.65
N ARG A 420 -7.13 11.42 20.49
CA ARG A 420 -6.41 12.68 20.24
C ARG A 420 -7.33 13.89 20.29
N GLU A 421 -8.50 13.78 19.65
CA GLU A 421 -9.52 14.85 19.69
C GLU A 421 -10.01 15.11 21.11
N LEU A 422 -10.38 14.05 21.84
CA LEU A 422 -10.82 14.18 23.24
C LEU A 422 -9.70 14.75 24.13
N ASN A 423 -8.44 14.36 23.91
CA ASN A 423 -7.30 14.95 24.62
C ASN A 423 -7.14 16.45 24.32
N GLN A 424 -7.42 16.89 23.09
CA GLN A 424 -7.40 18.29 22.71
C GLN A 424 -8.57 19.08 23.32
N GLU A 425 -9.77 18.50 23.41
CA GLU A 425 -10.89 19.09 24.14
C GLU A 425 -10.55 19.28 25.63
N LEU A 426 -10.02 18.24 26.30
CA LEU A 426 -9.59 18.31 27.71
C LEU A 426 -8.51 19.38 27.95
N LYS A 427 -7.62 19.57 26.97
CA LYS A 427 -6.61 20.63 27.02
C LYS A 427 -7.26 22.02 26.94
N THR A 428 -8.20 22.19 26.01
CA THR A 428 -8.85 23.47 25.70
C THR A 428 -9.74 23.93 26.85
N GLU A 429 -10.47 23.00 27.49
CA GLU A 429 -11.33 23.33 28.63
C GLU A 429 -10.59 23.50 29.95
N GLY A 430 -9.39 22.92 30.07
CA GLY A 430 -8.66 22.89 31.35
C GLY A 430 -9.33 22.03 32.43
N SER A 431 -10.46 21.38 32.14
CA SER A 431 -11.23 20.52 33.05
C SER A 431 -11.41 19.11 32.48
N CYS A 432 -11.87 18.17 33.31
CA CYS A 432 -12.19 16.81 32.88
C CYS A 432 -13.66 16.63 32.44
N ALA A 433 -14.43 17.71 32.34
CA ALA A 433 -15.86 17.67 32.01
C ALA A 433 -16.14 17.12 30.61
N ALA A 434 -15.21 17.31 29.66
CA ALA A 434 -15.32 16.76 28.31
C ALA A 434 -15.44 15.23 28.29
N LEU A 435 -14.88 14.50 29.26
CA LEU A 435 -15.02 13.05 29.35
C LEU A 435 -16.48 12.63 29.52
N HIS A 436 -17.24 13.38 30.33
CA HIS A 436 -18.65 13.09 30.56
C HIS A 436 -19.50 13.41 29.32
N ARG A 437 -19.30 14.60 28.74
CA ARG A 437 -20.04 15.03 27.54
C ARG A 437 -19.78 14.11 26.33
N GLN A 438 -18.53 13.69 26.14
CA GLN A 438 -18.11 12.82 25.04
C GLN A 438 -18.12 11.34 25.41
N GLY A 439 -18.75 10.93 26.51
CA GLY A 439 -18.61 9.57 27.03
C GLY A 439 -19.07 8.46 26.06
N ARG A 440 -19.88 8.77 25.03
CA ARG A 440 -20.18 7.84 23.92
C ARG A 440 -18.92 7.40 23.15
N MET A 441 -17.91 8.26 23.02
CA MET A 441 -16.64 7.89 22.40
C MET A 441 -15.90 6.81 23.20
N LEU A 442 -16.10 6.80 24.52
CA LEU A 442 -15.48 5.84 25.45
C LEU A 442 -16.16 4.47 25.45
N GLU A 443 -17.27 4.28 24.72
CA GLU A 443 -17.86 2.96 24.49
C GLU A 443 -16.89 2.03 23.73
N SER A 444 -15.93 2.58 22.98
CA SER A 444 -14.72 1.83 22.65
C SER A 444 -13.77 1.90 23.83
N ASN A 445 -13.58 0.77 24.49
CA ASN A 445 -12.56 0.65 25.53
C ASN A 445 -11.15 1.01 25.02
N GLU A 446 -10.91 0.97 23.69
CA GLU A 446 -9.63 1.39 23.09
C GLU A 446 -9.40 2.90 23.13
N VAL A 447 -10.44 3.75 23.02
CA VAL A 447 -10.28 5.21 23.11
C VAL A 447 -9.70 5.57 24.48
N ALA A 448 -10.25 4.99 25.54
CA ALA A 448 -9.73 5.18 26.89
C ALA A 448 -8.29 4.67 27.04
N GLY A 449 -7.99 3.49 26.48
CA GLY A 449 -6.62 2.94 26.46
C GLY A 449 -5.60 3.84 25.77
N PHE A 450 -5.98 4.50 24.66
CA PHE A 450 -5.11 5.51 24.05
C PHE A 450 -5.02 6.78 24.89
N LEU A 451 -6.16 7.27 25.40
CA LEU A 451 -6.25 8.53 26.13
C LEU A 451 -5.39 8.53 27.41
N VAL A 452 -5.37 7.43 28.18
CA VAL A 452 -4.49 7.33 29.37
C VAL A 452 -3.00 7.32 29.05
N GLY A 453 -2.63 7.12 27.78
CA GLY A 453 -1.27 7.27 27.29
C GLY A 453 -0.88 8.71 26.96
N MET A 454 -1.84 9.64 26.95
CA MET A 454 -1.68 11.06 26.58
C MET A 454 -1.69 11.98 27.81
N SER A 455 -1.20 13.22 27.67
CA SER A 455 -0.99 14.13 28.81
C SER A 455 -2.28 14.47 29.58
N GLU A 456 -3.33 14.88 28.87
CA GLU A 456 -4.58 15.32 29.51
C GLU A 456 -5.40 14.13 30.00
N GLY A 457 -5.34 13.00 29.28
CA GLY A 457 -5.93 11.76 29.75
C GLY A 457 -5.29 11.23 31.04
N GLN A 458 -3.96 11.35 31.20
CA GLN A 458 -3.30 11.03 32.47
C GLN A 458 -3.73 11.96 33.61
N ARG A 459 -3.89 13.26 33.32
CA ARG A 459 -4.40 14.24 34.30
C ARG A 459 -5.83 13.90 34.72
N CYS A 460 -6.65 13.45 33.79
CA CYS A 460 -8.05 13.09 33.99
C CYS A 460 -8.29 11.59 34.21
N LEU A 461 -7.27 10.83 34.64
CA LEU A 461 -7.37 9.37 34.81
C LEU A 461 -8.51 8.96 35.75
N LEU A 462 -8.69 9.69 36.86
CA LEU A 462 -9.74 9.42 37.83
C LEU A 462 -11.15 9.59 37.22
N PRO A 463 -11.52 10.77 36.68
CA PRO A 463 -12.78 10.94 35.95
C PRO A 463 -12.98 9.97 34.78
N LEU A 464 -11.91 9.59 34.08
CA LEU A 464 -11.99 8.63 32.98
C LEU A 464 -12.39 7.24 33.46
N VAL A 465 -11.79 6.74 34.55
CA VAL A 465 -12.16 5.44 35.13
C VAL A 465 -13.60 5.47 35.64
N GLN A 466 -14.03 6.57 36.27
CA GLN A 466 -15.42 6.76 36.72
C GLN A 466 -16.40 6.70 35.54
N GLU A 467 -16.11 7.41 34.45
CA GLU A 467 -16.98 7.42 33.26
C GLU A 467 -17.07 6.03 32.60
N LEU A 468 -15.96 5.29 32.55
CA LEU A 468 -15.96 3.90 32.07
C LEU A 468 -16.80 2.99 32.98
N CYS A 469 -16.68 3.14 34.29
CA CYS A 469 -17.46 2.37 35.26
C CYS A 469 -18.96 2.65 35.14
N ASN A 470 -19.35 3.92 34.98
CA ASN A 470 -20.74 4.33 34.82
C ASN A 470 -21.39 3.75 33.54
N ARG A 471 -20.60 3.53 32.47
CA ARG A 471 -21.13 3.08 31.17
C ARG A 471 -21.03 1.58 30.92
N ALA A 472 -19.87 1.01 31.19
CA ALA A 472 -19.53 -0.36 30.83
C ALA A 472 -19.33 -1.27 32.05
N GLY A 473 -19.30 -0.70 33.25
CA GLY A 473 -18.94 -1.42 34.48
C GLY A 473 -17.50 -1.92 34.49
N PHE A 474 -17.20 -2.79 35.45
CA PHE A 474 -15.89 -3.41 35.58
C PHE A 474 -15.77 -4.58 34.61
N THR A 475 -14.87 -4.47 33.63
CA THR A 475 -14.52 -5.58 32.73
C THR A 475 -13.02 -5.79 32.69
N ALA A 476 -12.59 -7.05 32.56
CA ALA A 476 -11.17 -7.38 32.43
C ALA A 476 -10.53 -6.69 31.21
N THR A 477 -11.28 -6.55 30.13
CA THR A 477 -10.87 -5.85 28.91
C THR A 477 -10.59 -4.36 29.14
N ASN A 478 -11.39 -3.67 29.96
CA ASN A 478 -11.16 -2.26 30.30
C ASN A 478 -9.86 -2.09 31.07
N VAL A 479 -9.66 -2.94 32.08
CA VAL A 479 -8.42 -2.96 32.87
C VAL A 479 -7.23 -3.21 31.97
N GLU A 480 -7.29 -4.22 31.10
CA GLU A 480 -6.20 -4.56 30.19
C GLU A 480 -5.86 -3.40 29.23
N LEU A 481 -6.86 -2.73 28.66
CA LEU A 481 -6.62 -1.61 27.74
C LEU A 481 -6.07 -0.37 28.44
N LEU A 482 -6.55 -0.07 29.65
CA LEU A 482 -5.99 1.00 30.48
C LEU A 482 -4.55 0.65 30.91
N ASP A 483 -4.30 -0.60 31.26
CA ASP A 483 -2.98 -1.11 31.66
C ASP A 483 -1.95 -0.96 30.54
N GLN A 484 -2.30 -1.39 29.33
CA GLN A 484 -1.48 -1.24 28.12
C GLN A 484 -1.32 0.23 27.71
N GLY A 485 -2.33 1.05 28.00
CA GLY A 485 -2.38 2.46 27.67
C GLY A 485 -1.45 3.32 28.53
N LEU A 486 -1.37 3.03 29.82
CA LEU A 486 -0.58 3.81 30.77
C LEU A 486 0.91 3.81 30.37
N PRO A 487 1.61 4.96 30.50
CA PRO A 487 3.04 5.00 30.28
C PRO A 487 3.74 4.07 31.26
N PRO A 488 4.80 3.34 30.87
CA PRO A 488 5.50 2.42 31.76
C PRO A 488 6.38 3.15 32.78
N GLY A 489 6.86 2.40 33.78
CA GLY A 489 7.87 2.87 34.73
C GLY A 489 7.38 3.91 35.74
N THR A 490 8.20 4.93 36.02
CA THR A 490 7.93 5.95 37.04
C THR A 490 6.74 6.84 36.69
N LEU A 491 6.50 7.10 35.41
CA LEU A 491 5.31 7.83 34.94
C LEU A 491 4.02 7.07 35.27
N ARG A 492 4.01 5.73 35.11
CA ARG A 492 2.90 4.88 35.56
C ARG A 492 2.58 5.11 37.03
N ALA A 493 3.61 4.97 37.85
CA ALA A 493 3.50 5.06 39.30
C ALA A 493 3.02 6.45 39.73
N ALA A 494 3.52 7.52 39.08
CA ALA A 494 3.09 8.88 39.33
C ALA A 494 1.62 9.12 38.96
N SER A 495 1.18 8.67 37.78
CA SER A 495 -0.21 8.81 37.32
C SER A 495 -1.18 8.04 38.22
N LEU A 496 -0.85 6.80 38.58
CA LEU A 496 -1.66 6.01 39.51
C LEU A 496 -1.69 6.65 40.91
N LYS A 497 -0.53 7.03 41.47
CA LYS A 497 -0.45 7.68 42.80
C LYS A 497 -1.31 8.94 42.85
N ARG A 498 -1.28 9.77 41.81
CA ARG A 498 -2.11 10.98 41.71
C ARG A 498 -3.60 10.63 41.68
N ALA A 499 -4.00 9.62 40.90
CA ALA A 499 -5.39 9.17 40.86
C ALA A 499 -5.85 8.68 42.25
N PHE A 500 -5.03 7.89 42.96
CA PHE A 500 -5.34 7.44 44.32
C PHE A 500 -5.44 8.58 45.33
N SER A 501 -4.55 9.58 45.27
CA SER A 501 -4.59 10.70 46.21
C SER A 501 -5.83 11.58 46.05
N VAL A 502 -6.36 11.70 44.84
CA VAL A 502 -7.57 12.50 44.55
C VAL A 502 -8.85 11.70 44.82
N ALA A 503 -8.83 10.39 44.60
CA ALA A 503 -10.03 9.56 44.73
C ALA A 503 -10.56 9.44 46.18
N GLY A 504 -9.71 9.69 47.19
CA GLY A 504 -10.11 9.81 48.59
C GLY A 504 -11.00 8.64 49.10
N GLU A 505 -12.05 8.96 49.86
CA GLU A 505 -13.05 7.98 50.31
C GLU A 505 -14.09 7.62 49.26
N ALA A 506 -14.32 8.49 48.25
CA ALA A 506 -15.23 8.23 47.13
C ALA A 506 -14.79 7.01 46.30
N ALA A 507 -13.50 6.68 46.32
CA ALA A 507 -12.97 5.44 45.77
C ALA A 507 -13.51 4.17 46.43
N LYS A 508 -13.89 4.25 47.72
CA LYS A 508 -14.30 3.09 48.52
C LYS A 508 -15.77 2.73 48.30
N SER A 509 -16.60 3.68 47.88
CA SER A 509 -18.05 3.48 47.68
C SER A 509 -18.40 2.91 46.30
N ASP A 510 -17.59 3.17 45.27
CA ASP A 510 -17.77 2.58 43.94
C ASP A 510 -16.92 1.31 43.77
N VAL A 511 -17.60 0.16 43.75
CA VAL A 511 -16.97 -1.17 43.62
C VAL A 511 -16.27 -1.35 42.27
N CYS A 512 -16.81 -0.82 41.17
CA CYS A 512 -16.17 -0.91 39.86
C CYS A 512 -14.87 -0.14 39.85
N PHE A 513 -14.93 1.08 40.37
CA PHE A 513 -13.82 1.99 40.45
C PHE A 513 -12.67 1.42 41.29
N ALA A 514 -12.97 0.96 42.52
CA ALA A 514 -12.01 0.36 43.43
C ALA A 514 -11.31 -0.86 42.81
N LYS A 515 -12.08 -1.75 42.16
CA LYS A 515 -11.55 -2.93 41.49
C LYS A 515 -10.65 -2.56 40.31
N THR A 516 -11.03 -1.58 39.50
CA THR A 516 -10.23 -1.12 38.35
C THR A 516 -8.89 -0.57 38.79
N LEU A 517 -8.87 0.38 39.73
CA LEU A 517 -7.62 0.96 40.23
C LEU A 517 -6.73 -0.08 40.90
N LYS A 518 -7.30 -0.98 41.71
CA LYS A 518 -6.55 -2.07 42.33
C LYS A 518 -5.96 -3.03 41.30
N ALA A 519 -6.67 -3.32 40.21
CA ALA A 519 -6.14 -4.17 39.15
C ALA A 519 -4.95 -3.49 38.44
N LEU A 520 -5.03 -2.17 38.18
CA LEU A 520 -3.95 -1.41 37.55
C LEU A 520 -2.68 -1.28 38.43
N THR A 521 -2.76 -1.48 39.74
CA THR A 521 -1.57 -1.49 40.62
C THR A 521 -0.93 -2.86 40.76
N HIS A 522 -1.69 -3.95 40.57
CA HIS A 522 -1.21 -5.31 40.74
C HIS A 522 -0.69 -5.96 39.46
N THR A 523 -0.82 -5.32 38.28
CA THR A 523 -0.22 -5.86 37.06
C THR A 523 1.31 -5.84 37.19
N PRO A 524 1.99 -6.99 37.26
CA PRO A 524 3.44 -7.01 37.24
C PRO A 524 3.90 -6.43 35.88
N PRO A 525 5.04 -5.72 35.83
CA PRO A 525 5.61 -5.30 34.56
C PRO A 525 5.77 -6.52 33.62
N PRO A 526 5.54 -6.36 32.30
CA PRO A 526 5.58 -7.47 31.36
C PRO A 526 6.88 -8.27 31.47
N VAL A 527 6.71 -9.59 31.33
CA VAL A 527 7.58 -10.71 31.75
C VAL A 527 9.07 -10.53 31.41
N VAL A 528 9.87 -10.11 32.40
CA VAL A 528 11.35 -10.08 32.33
C VAL A 528 11.98 -11.46 32.59
N ASP A 529 11.24 -12.42 33.17
CA ASP A 529 11.87 -13.61 33.76
C ASP A 529 12.18 -14.75 32.79
N LYS A 530 11.58 -14.79 31.59
CA LYS A 530 11.91 -15.83 30.59
C LYS A 530 13.23 -15.55 29.86
N ALA A 531 13.59 -14.29 29.61
CA ALA A 531 14.87 -13.93 29.00
C ALA A 531 16.06 -14.32 29.90
N LYS A 532 15.94 -14.12 31.23
CA LYS A 532 16.96 -14.54 32.21
C LYS A 532 17.16 -16.06 32.27
N ALA A 533 16.09 -16.85 32.12
CA ALA A 533 16.19 -18.31 32.09
C ALA A 533 16.92 -18.79 30.82
N ILE A 534 16.72 -18.11 29.69
CA ILE A 534 17.38 -18.41 28.41
C ILE A 534 18.85 -17.97 28.44
N GLU A 535 19.17 -16.82 29.00
CA GLU A 535 20.54 -16.32 29.12
C GLU A 535 21.38 -17.14 30.13
N LYS A 536 20.78 -17.58 31.24
CA LYS A 536 21.38 -18.58 32.15
C LYS A 536 21.62 -19.94 31.46
N LYS A 537 20.73 -20.37 30.55
CA LYS A 537 20.93 -21.59 29.74
C LYS A 537 22.06 -21.41 28.70
N ARG A 538 22.16 -20.25 28.04
CA ARG A 538 23.25 -19.90 27.10
C ARG A 538 24.62 -19.88 27.78
N THR A 539 24.74 -19.27 28.96
CA THR A 539 26.00 -19.22 29.73
C THR A 539 26.41 -20.59 30.27
N LYS A 540 25.47 -21.42 30.75
CA LYS A 540 25.76 -22.81 31.15
C LYS A 540 26.18 -23.69 29.97
N SER A 541 25.55 -23.55 28.80
CA SER A 541 25.91 -24.30 27.58
C SER A 541 27.30 -23.93 27.04
N LYS A 542 27.63 -22.63 26.99
CA LYS A 542 28.97 -22.15 26.60
C LYS A 542 30.07 -22.62 27.58
N ARG A 543 29.80 -22.62 28.89
CA ARG A 543 30.73 -23.17 29.91
C ARG A 543 30.93 -24.69 29.77
N LYS A 544 29.88 -25.46 29.47
CA LYS A 544 30.00 -26.92 29.21
C LYS A 544 30.82 -27.22 27.94
N ARG A 545 30.65 -26.44 26.86
CA ARG A 545 31.45 -26.59 25.62
C ARG A 545 32.93 -26.23 25.83
N ARG A 546 33.24 -25.19 26.63
CA ARG A 546 34.63 -24.86 27.00
C ARG A 546 35.30 -25.95 27.84
N ARG A 547 34.61 -26.52 28.84
CA ARG A 547 35.15 -27.62 29.66
C ARG A 547 35.35 -28.94 28.90
N LYS A 548 34.58 -29.21 27.84
CA LYS A 548 34.79 -30.38 26.97
C LYS A 548 35.95 -30.20 25.98
N ARG A 549 36.33 -28.98 25.65
CA ARG A 549 37.48 -28.67 24.77
C ARG A 549 38.82 -28.57 25.49
N SER A 550 38.83 -28.47 26.83
CA SER A 550 40.06 -28.48 27.63
C SER A 550 40.40 -29.87 28.22
N LYS A 551 39.70 -30.93 27.78
CA LYS A 551 39.88 -32.32 28.20
C LYS A 551 40.10 -33.29 27.02
N LYS A 552 40.24 -32.73 25.83
CA LYS A 552 40.84 -33.36 24.64
C LYS A 552 42.10 -32.56 24.34
#